data_AF-A0A7R8X197-F1
#
_entry.id   AF-A0A7R8X197-F1
#
_cell.length_a   1.000
_cell.length_b   1.000
_cell.length_c   1.000
_cell.angle_alpha   90.00
_cell.angle_beta   90.00
_cell.angle_gamma   90.00
#
_symmetry.space_group_name_H-M   'P 1'
#
loop_
_entity.id
_entity.type
_entity.pdbx_description
1 polymer ?
#
loop_
_entity_poly.entity_id
_entity_poly.type
_entity_poly.pdbx_seq_one_letter_code
_entity_poly.pdbx_strand_id
1 'polypeptide(L)'
;MNGVDFTRQYINLAQPQLGAEVVFATDEFFAPKERLLNPEPPVFYPDKYDDHGKWMDGWESRRKRHDGFDYCIVKLGMPGILRGFNIDTSHFTGNFPAVGAHAIAFTFGYFNALIKGISATHQLF
;
A
#
# COMPACT_ATOMS: atom_id res chain seq x y z
N MET A 1 19.08 17.37 7.13
CA MET A 1 19.11 17.45 5.66
C MET A 1 17.68 17.63 5.18
N ASN A 2 17.25 18.86 4.88
CA ASN A 2 15.88 19.13 4.42
C ASN A 2 15.79 18.78 2.93
N GLY A 3 15.64 17.49 2.63
CA GLY A 3 15.25 17.05 1.29
C GLY A 3 13.85 17.58 1.01
N VAL A 4 13.68 18.30 -0.09
CA VAL A 4 12.38 18.84 -0.45
C VAL A 4 11.39 17.68 -0.60
N ASP A 5 10.26 17.77 0.08
CA ASP A 5 9.21 16.76 0.08
C ASP A 5 8.70 16.55 -1.35
N PHE A 6 9.08 15.44 -1.99
CA PHE A 6 8.73 15.14 -3.39
C PHE A 6 7.22 15.06 -3.58
N THR A 7 6.46 14.76 -2.53
CA THR A 7 4.99 14.72 -2.55
C THR A 7 4.37 16.09 -2.81
N ARG A 8 5.12 17.18 -2.58
CA ARG A 8 4.71 18.57 -2.88
C ARG A 8 5.22 19.09 -4.22
N GLN A 9 6.14 18.37 -4.87
CA GLN A 9 6.77 18.79 -6.11
C GLN A 9 6.20 18.10 -7.35
N TYR A 10 5.63 16.90 -7.18
CA TYR A 10 5.14 16.09 -8.28
C TYR A 10 3.66 15.73 -8.07
N ILE A 11 2.98 15.42 -9.18
CA ILE A 11 1.60 14.92 -9.17
C ILE A 11 1.58 13.51 -8.57
N ASN A 12 0.63 13.25 -7.68
CA ASN A 12 0.36 11.90 -7.20
C ASN A 12 -0.39 11.09 -8.28
N LEU A 13 0.35 10.32 -9.08
CA LEU A 13 -0.23 9.46 -10.14
C LEU A 13 -1.10 8.32 -9.58
N ALA A 14 -1.02 8.02 -8.28
CA ALA A 14 -1.81 7.00 -7.60
C ALA A 14 -3.08 7.57 -6.93
N GLN A 15 -3.46 8.84 -7.19
CA GLN A 15 -4.66 9.43 -6.61
C GLN A 15 -5.95 8.90 -7.30
N PRO A 16 -6.96 8.43 -6.55
CA PRO A 16 -8.19 7.87 -7.13
C PRO A 16 -8.95 8.85 -8.05
N GLN A 17 -8.86 10.15 -7.80
CA GLN A 17 -9.52 11.18 -8.63
C GLN A 17 -8.97 11.24 -10.06
N LEU A 18 -7.77 10.69 -10.32
CA LEU A 18 -7.26 10.51 -11.69
C LEU A 18 -7.66 9.17 -12.29
N GLY A 19 -8.44 8.34 -11.58
CA GLY A 19 -8.77 6.97 -11.98
C GLY A 19 -7.71 5.94 -11.62
N ALA A 20 -6.85 6.24 -10.64
CA ALA A 20 -5.93 5.25 -10.09
C ALA A 20 -6.69 4.22 -9.24
N GLU A 21 -6.26 2.96 -9.31
CA GLU A 21 -6.95 1.85 -8.67
C GLU A 21 -5.97 0.74 -8.30
N VAL A 22 -6.19 0.07 -7.16
CA VAL A 22 -5.49 -1.18 -6.85
C VAL A 22 -6.26 -2.34 -7.50
N VAL A 23 -5.77 -2.81 -8.64
CA VAL A 23 -6.47 -3.79 -9.48
C VAL A 23 -6.28 -5.24 -9.03
N PHE A 24 -5.31 -5.50 -8.17
CA PHE A 24 -5.00 -6.84 -7.66
C PHE A 24 -4.28 -6.76 -6.31
N ALA A 25 -4.54 -7.72 -5.43
CA ALA A 25 -3.71 -8.03 -4.28
C ALA A 25 -3.65 -9.55 -4.07
N THR A 26 -2.54 -10.06 -3.53
CA THR A 26 -2.36 -11.50 -3.28
C THR A 26 -3.24 -12.04 -2.16
N ASP A 27 -3.55 -11.22 -1.17
CA ASP A 27 -4.39 -11.55 -0.03
C ASP A 27 -4.96 -10.27 0.57
N GLU A 28 -6.22 -10.29 1.00
CA GLU A 28 -6.96 -9.12 1.53
C GLU A 28 -7.74 -9.48 2.80
N PHE A 29 -7.30 -10.53 3.50
CA PHE A 29 -8.05 -11.13 4.59
C PHE A 29 -8.33 -10.15 5.75
N PHE A 30 -7.33 -9.40 6.24
CA PHE A 30 -7.50 -8.53 7.41
C PHE A 30 -7.96 -7.12 7.03
N ALA A 31 -7.45 -6.57 5.93
CA ALA A 31 -7.91 -5.28 5.44
C ALA A 31 -7.83 -5.21 3.90
N PRO A 32 -8.84 -4.60 3.24
CA PRO A 32 -8.98 -4.58 1.79
C PRO A 32 -8.00 -3.63 1.10
N LYS A 33 -7.54 -3.99 -0.09
CA LYS A 33 -6.51 -3.26 -0.85
C LYS A 33 -6.97 -1.86 -1.28
N GLU A 34 -8.27 -1.63 -1.42
CA GLU A 34 -8.86 -0.36 -1.88
C GLU A 34 -8.51 0.80 -0.94
N ARG A 35 -8.23 0.52 0.34
CA ARG A 35 -7.83 1.54 1.32
C ARG A 35 -6.44 2.11 1.07
N LEU A 36 -5.58 1.43 0.31
CA LEU A 36 -4.20 1.89 0.03
C LEU A 36 -4.14 3.24 -0.70
N LEU A 37 -5.15 3.57 -1.49
CA LEU A 37 -5.20 4.81 -2.27
C LEU A 37 -6.17 5.83 -1.68
N ASN A 38 -6.68 5.60 -0.47
CA ASN A 38 -7.52 6.58 0.21
C ASN A 38 -6.72 7.90 0.38
N PRO A 39 -7.20 9.04 -0.15
CA PRO A 39 -6.47 10.31 -0.03
C PRO A 39 -6.50 10.88 1.39
N GLU A 40 -7.43 10.44 2.24
CA GLU A 40 -7.53 10.88 3.62
C GLU A 40 -6.42 10.27 4.49
N PRO A 41 -5.93 10.98 5.53
CA PRO A 41 -4.95 10.43 6.47
C PRO A 41 -5.45 9.13 7.13
N PRO A 42 -4.59 8.11 7.31
CA PRO A 42 -5.01 6.85 7.94
C PRO A 42 -5.54 7.04 9.36
N VAL A 43 -6.70 6.46 9.65
CA VAL A 43 -7.36 6.56 10.96
C VAL A 43 -7.25 5.24 11.74
N PHE A 44 -7.11 5.34 13.05
CA PHE A 44 -7.12 4.19 13.96
C PHE A 44 -8.27 4.29 14.96
N TYR A 45 -9.06 3.23 15.03
CA TYR A 45 -10.14 3.09 16.00
C TYR A 45 -9.82 1.91 16.94
N PRO A 46 -9.42 2.15 18.20
CA PRO A 46 -8.98 1.10 19.12
C PRO A 46 -10.02 -0.03 19.31
N ASP A 47 -11.29 0.32 19.33
CA ASP A 47 -12.42 -0.57 19.65
C ASP A 47 -13.18 -1.07 18.42
N LYS A 48 -12.64 -0.88 17.21
CA LYS A 48 -13.29 -1.27 15.96
C LYS A 48 -12.73 -2.59 15.44
N TYR A 49 -13.65 -3.54 15.22
CA TYR A 49 -13.38 -4.87 14.70
C TYR A 49 -14.38 -5.19 13.59
N ASP A 50 -13.99 -6.07 12.69
CA ASP A 50 -14.84 -6.70 11.69
C ASP A 50 -14.71 -8.23 11.78
N ASP A 51 -15.34 -8.95 10.84
CA ASP A 51 -15.36 -10.41 10.84
C ASP A 51 -13.97 -11.06 10.71
N HIS A 52 -12.95 -10.30 10.30
CA HIS A 52 -11.59 -10.78 10.10
C HIS A 52 -10.61 -10.29 11.16
N GLY A 53 -11.03 -9.46 12.10
CA GLY A 53 -10.21 -9.03 13.23
C GLY A 53 -10.29 -7.54 13.47
N LYS A 54 -9.15 -6.94 13.85
CA LYS A 54 -9.10 -5.50 14.09
C LYS A 54 -9.26 -4.76 12.77
N TRP A 55 -10.16 -3.79 12.74
CA TRP A 55 -10.33 -2.96 11.55
C TRP A 55 -9.11 -2.05 11.37
N MET A 56 -8.48 -2.10 10.20
CA MET A 56 -7.32 -1.27 9.84
C MET A 56 -7.59 -0.38 8.64
N ASP A 57 -7.13 0.87 8.70
CA ASP A 57 -7.19 1.82 7.59
C ASP A 57 -5.98 1.68 6.67
N GLY A 58 -5.99 0.60 5.89
CA GLY A 58 -4.91 0.20 4.99
C GLY A 58 -5.18 -1.18 4.41
N TRP A 59 -4.13 -1.80 3.86
CA TRP A 59 -4.17 -3.17 3.35
C TRP A 59 -3.36 -4.10 4.26
N GLU A 60 -3.95 -5.23 4.64
CA GLU A 60 -3.32 -6.20 5.53
C GLU A 60 -3.64 -7.64 5.09
N SER A 61 -2.59 -8.40 4.80
CA SER A 61 -2.64 -9.82 4.44
C SER A 61 -2.52 -10.72 5.66
N ARG A 62 -2.85 -12.01 5.52
CA ARG A 62 -2.50 -13.01 6.54
C ARG A 62 -0.99 -13.18 6.62
N ARG A 63 -0.54 -13.61 7.80
CA ARG A 63 0.84 -14.06 8.01
C ARG A 63 1.17 -15.23 7.08
N LYS A 64 2.14 -15.04 6.20
CA LYS A 64 2.74 -16.14 5.43
C LYS A 64 3.63 -17.00 6.32
N ARG A 65 3.54 -18.33 6.14
CA ARG A 65 4.39 -19.34 6.80
C ARG A 65 5.21 -20.14 5.78
N HIS A 66 5.35 -19.60 4.58
CA HIS A 66 6.05 -20.16 3.43
C HIS A 66 6.78 -19.02 2.71
N ASP A 67 7.74 -19.38 1.86
CA ASP A 67 8.55 -18.41 1.11
C ASP A 67 7.70 -17.51 0.19
N GLY A 68 8.14 -16.27 0.00
CA GLY A 68 7.51 -15.29 -0.88
C GLY A 68 7.03 -14.03 -0.16
N PHE A 69 6.34 -13.17 -0.90
CA PHE A 69 5.87 -11.86 -0.45
C PHE A 69 4.42 -11.64 -0.87
N ASP A 70 3.68 -10.85 -0.09
CA ASP A 70 2.43 -10.27 -0.56
C ASP A 70 2.70 -9.02 -1.39
N TYR A 71 1.92 -8.88 -2.47
CA TYR A 71 2.01 -7.74 -3.35
C TYR A 71 0.63 -7.32 -3.84
N CYS A 72 0.52 -6.04 -4.21
CA CYS A 72 -0.62 -5.52 -4.95
C CYS A 72 -0.16 -4.85 -6.25
N ILE A 73 -1.07 -4.76 -7.22
CA ILE A 73 -0.86 -4.06 -8.49
C ILE A 73 -1.75 -2.83 -8.50
N VAL A 74 -1.13 -1.66 -8.68
CA VAL A 74 -1.81 -0.37 -8.79
C VAL A 74 -1.76 0.12 -10.22
N LYS A 75 -2.93 0.31 -10.84
CA LYS A 75 -3.07 1.06 -12.08
C LYS A 75 -2.98 2.55 -11.75
N LEU A 76 -2.04 3.26 -12.37
CA LEU A 76 -1.97 4.71 -12.23
C LEU A 76 -3.11 5.41 -12.98
N GLY A 77 -3.53 6.57 -12.50
CA GLY A 77 -4.62 7.33 -13.11
C GLY A 77 -4.26 7.95 -14.46
N MET A 78 -2.95 8.15 -14.73
CA MET A 78 -2.47 8.63 -16.02
C MET A 78 -1.03 8.19 -16.31
N PRO A 79 -0.61 8.21 -17.58
CA PRO A 79 0.79 8.01 -17.95
C PRO A 79 1.70 9.07 -17.32
N GLY A 80 2.91 8.68 -16.93
CA GLY A 80 3.89 9.56 -16.31
C GLY A 80 5.17 8.85 -15.90
N ILE A 81 6.16 9.63 -15.44
CA ILE A 81 7.44 9.14 -14.94
C ILE A 81 7.40 9.16 -13.41
N LEU A 82 7.65 8.01 -12.78
CA LEU A 82 7.74 7.93 -11.33
C LEU A 82 9.06 8.53 -10.84
N ARG A 83 8.95 9.51 -9.93
CA ARG A 83 10.10 10.15 -9.28
C ARG A 83 10.35 9.63 -7.87
N GLY A 84 9.35 8.98 -7.29
CA GLY A 84 9.37 8.41 -5.96
C GLY A 84 7.99 7.82 -5.65
N PHE A 85 7.89 7.14 -4.52
CA PHE A 85 6.64 6.64 -3.97
C PHE A 85 6.69 6.83 -2.45
N ASN A 86 5.52 7.03 -1.84
CA ASN A 86 5.38 7.08 -0.40
C ASN A 86 4.73 5.79 0.10
N ILE A 87 5.26 5.23 1.19
CA ILE A 87 4.68 4.08 1.86
C ILE A 87 4.37 4.50 3.28
N ASP A 88 3.09 4.78 3.52
CA ASP A 88 2.58 5.04 4.85
C ASP A 88 2.25 3.71 5.55
N THR A 89 2.86 3.47 6.70
CA THR A 89 2.61 2.31 7.57
C THR A 89 2.02 2.73 8.91
N SER A 90 1.36 3.90 8.96
CA SER A 90 0.72 4.42 10.17
C SER A 90 -0.21 3.38 10.79
N HIS A 91 -0.16 3.28 12.11
CA HIS A 91 -0.97 2.37 12.95
C HIS A 91 -0.69 0.87 12.81
N PHE A 92 0.16 0.44 11.87
CA PHE A 92 0.66 -0.94 11.79
C PHE A 92 1.86 -1.14 12.75
N THR A 93 1.61 -1.02 14.05
CA THR A 93 2.66 -1.16 15.09
C THR A 93 2.90 -2.64 15.43
N GLY A 94 4.11 -3.15 15.20
CA GLY A 94 4.48 -4.56 15.43
C GLY A 94 4.18 -5.50 14.25
N ASN A 95 3.21 -5.16 13.41
CA ASN A 95 2.89 -5.86 12.16
C ASN A 95 3.29 -5.00 10.93
N PHE A 96 4.38 -4.25 10.97
CA PHE A 96 4.91 -3.65 9.72
C PHE A 96 5.84 -4.66 9.02
N PRO A 97 6.12 -4.51 7.71
CA PRO A 97 7.01 -5.44 7.03
C PRO A 97 8.41 -5.50 7.64
N ALA A 98 8.90 -6.69 8.02
CA ALA A 98 10.26 -6.86 8.56
C ALA A 98 11.34 -6.53 7.51
N VAL A 99 11.02 -6.78 6.26
CA VAL A 99 11.84 -6.44 5.09
C VAL A 99 11.10 -5.30 4.41
N GLY A 100 11.77 -4.18 4.18
CA GLY A 100 11.16 -2.93 3.73
C GLY A 100 10.16 -3.11 2.59
N ALA A 101 9.17 -2.21 2.52
CA ALA A 101 8.23 -2.21 1.43
C ALA A 101 8.93 -1.72 0.14
N HIS A 102 8.90 -2.55 -0.90
CA HIS A 102 9.51 -2.26 -2.19
C HIS A 102 8.42 -1.96 -3.22
N ALA A 103 8.70 -1.03 -4.13
CA ALA A 103 7.85 -0.80 -5.27
C ALA A 103 8.62 -1.01 -6.58
N ILE A 104 8.00 -1.72 -7.51
CA ILE A 104 8.53 -1.94 -8.86
C ILE A 104 7.46 -1.47 -9.84
N ALA A 105 7.84 -0.62 -10.77
CA ALA A 105 6.91 -0.12 -11.79
C ALA A 105 7.23 -0.74 -13.15
N PHE A 106 6.18 -1.16 -13.85
CA PHE A 106 6.26 -1.64 -15.22
C PHE A 106 5.30 -0.82 -16.08
N THR A 107 5.75 -0.45 -17.28
CA THR A 107 4.92 0.23 -18.28
C THR A 107 4.68 -0.76 -19.41
N PHE A 108 3.44 -1.25 -19.55
CA PHE A 108 3.02 -2.07 -20.69
C PHE A 108 2.09 -1.23 -21.57
N GLY A 109 2.65 -0.56 -22.59
CA GLY A 109 1.88 0.43 -23.37
C GLY A 109 1.30 1.52 -22.47
N TYR A 110 0.25 2.23 -22.90
CA TYR A 110 -0.34 3.39 -22.20
C TYR A 110 -0.87 3.12 -20.76
N PHE A 111 -0.68 1.92 -20.21
CA PHE A 111 -1.04 1.56 -18.84
C PHE A 111 0.21 1.43 -17.97
N ASN A 112 0.37 2.37 -17.04
CA ASN A 112 1.40 2.31 -16.01
C ASN A 112 0.89 1.51 -14.81
N ALA A 113 1.61 0.45 -14.43
CA ALA A 113 1.33 -0.32 -13.24
C ALA A 113 2.46 -0.16 -12.21
N LEU A 114 2.10 0.10 -10.95
CA LEU A 114 2.99 0.11 -9.80
C LEU A 114 2.71 -1.13 -8.95
N ILE A 115 3.68 -2.02 -8.82
CA ILE A 115 3.63 -3.14 -7.89
C ILE A 115 4.14 -2.63 -6.54
N LYS A 116 3.33 -2.76 -5.48
CA LYS A 116 3.73 -2.40 -4.12
C LYS A 116 3.76 -3.67 -3.28
N GLY A 117 4.92 -3.99 -2.69
CA GLY A 117 5.04 -5.04 -1.69
C GLY A 117 4.81 -4.46 -0.30
N ILE A 118 3.78 -4.91 0.41
CA ILE A 118 3.62 -4.67 1.85
C ILE A 118 3.14 -5.99 2.46
N SER A 119 3.95 -6.59 3.33
CA SER A 119 3.53 -7.70 4.20
C SER A 119 4.12 -7.49 5.57
N ALA A 120 3.26 -7.18 6.54
CA ALA A 120 3.50 -7.30 7.97
C ALA A 120 4.24 -8.59 8.33
N THR A 121 5.46 -8.53 8.86
CA THR A 121 6.16 -9.73 9.34
C THR A 121 6.95 -9.43 10.60
N HIS A 122 6.34 -9.55 11.79
CA HIS A 122 6.90 -10.24 12.97
C HIS A 122 6.12 -9.88 14.24
N GLN A 123 5.51 -10.88 14.88
CA GLN A 123 5.81 -11.10 16.30
C GLN A 123 5.58 -12.57 16.66
N LEU A 124 6.68 -13.18 17.10
CA LEU A 124 6.69 -14.35 17.97
C LEU A 124 5.81 -14.07 19.19
N PHE A 125 5.23 -15.15 19.72
CA PHE A 125 4.43 -15.19 20.95
C PHE A 125 4.97 -14.28 22.06
#